data_AF-A0A6P0JXY6-F1
#
_entry.id   AF-A0A6P0JXY6-F1
#
_cell.length_a   1.000
_cell.length_b   1.000
_cell.length_c   1.000
_cell.angle_alpha   90.00
_cell.angle_beta   90.00
_cell.angle_gamma   90.00
#
_symmetry.space_group_name_H-M   'P 1'
#
loop_
_entity.id
_entity.type
_entity.pdbx_description
1 polymer ?
#
loop_
_entity_poly.entity_id
_entity_poly.type
_entity_poly.pdbx_seq_one_letter_code
_entity_poly.pdbx_strand_id
1 'polypeptide(L)' 'LFVDYGTDLGTGDNVPGNPAGVRGKPGDGLGYGVGVRIQSPLGPIRVDYGLNDQGDSRIHFGIGERF' A
#
# COMPACT_ATOMS: atom_id res chain seq x y z
N LEU A 1 1.16 -4.56 14.30
CA LEU A 1 0.29 -3.47 13.83
C LEU A 1 1.13 -2.50 13.03
N PHE A 2 0.57 -1.84 12.02
CA PHE A 2 1.23 -0.78 11.27
C PHE A 2 0.23 0.34 10.94
N VAL A 3 0.78 1.54 10.67
CA VAL A 3 0.09 2.70 10.12
C VAL A 3 1.03 3.30 9.07
N ASP A 4 0.51 3.66 7.90
CA ASP A 4 1.22 4.30 6.81
C ASP A 4 0.45 5.51 6.27
N TYR A 5 1.18 6.41 5.63
CA TYR A 5 0.65 7.58 4.93
C TYR A 5 1.43 7.76 3.62
N GLY A 6 0.74 8.01 2.52
CA GLY A 6 1.34 8.25 1.22
C GLY A 6 0.70 9.44 0.53
N THR A 7 1.47 10.17 -0.28
CA THR A 7 0.98 11.27 -1.11
C THR A 7 1.76 11.35 -2.41
N ASP A 8 1.12 11.82 -3.48
CA ASP A 8 1.74 12.17 -4.74
C ASP A 8 2.39 13.57 -4.74
N LEU A 9 2.44 14.22 -3.57
CA LEU A 9 3.01 15.55 -3.35
C LEU A 9 2.32 16.66 -4.16
N GLY A 10 1.06 16.45 -4.55
CA GLY A 10 0.29 17.42 -5.35
C GLY A 10 0.76 17.48 -6.80
N THR A 11 1.39 16.42 -7.31
CA THR A 11 1.92 16.38 -8.68
C THR A 11 1.10 15.52 -9.64
N GLY A 12 -0.02 14.93 -9.19
CA GLY A 12 -0.83 14.01 -9.99
C GLY A 12 -1.38 14.58 -11.30
N ASP A 13 -1.66 15.88 -11.35
CA ASP A 13 -2.19 16.60 -12.50
C ASP A 13 -1.12 17.18 -13.43
N ASN A 14 0.15 17.23 -12.99
CA ASN A 14 1.29 17.72 -13.79
C ASN A 14 1.60 16.83 -15.00
N VAL A 15 1.04 15.61 -15.06
CA VAL A 15 1.21 14.70 -16.19
C VAL A 15 0.29 15.14 -17.34
N PRO A 16 0.80 15.37 -18.56
CA PRO A 16 -0.02 15.74 -19.72
C PRO A 16 -1.22 14.79 -19.89
N GLY A 17 -2.42 15.37 -19.97
CA GLY A 17 -3.69 14.64 -20.02
C GLY A 17 -4.33 14.32 -18.66
N ASN A 18 -3.75 14.76 -17.54
CA ASN A 18 -4.27 14.63 -16.16
C ASN A 18 -4.89 13.25 -15.85
N PRO A 19 -4.12 12.16 -15.93
CA PRO A 19 -4.64 10.81 -15.72
C PRO A 19 -4.99 10.54 -14.24
N ALA A 20 -4.43 11.29 -13.28
CA ALA A 20 -4.82 11.18 -11.87
C ALA A 20 -6.24 11.73 -11.65
N GLY A 21 -6.52 12.93 -12.15
CA GLY A 21 -7.84 13.57 -12.10
C GLY A 21 -8.90 12.77 -12.86
N VAL A 22 -8.59 12.27 -14.06
CA VAL A 22 -9.52 11.43 -14.85
C VAL A 22 -9.94 10.16 -14.10
N ARG A 23 -9.07 9.62 -13.23
CA ARG A 23 -9.35 8.43 -12.42
C ARG A 23 -9.86 8.73 -11.01
N GLY A 24 -10.08 10.01 -10.68
CA GLY A 24 -10.52 10.43 -9.34
C GLY A 24 -9.57 9.97 -8.24
N LYS A 25 -8.25 9.93 -8.51
CA LYS A 25 -7.28 9.56 -7.48
C LYS A 25 -7.25 10.63 -6.38
N PRO A 26 -7.25 10.25 -5.09
CA PRO A 26 -7.29 11.20 -3.98
C PRO A 26 -6.04 12.09 -3.88
N GLY A 27 -4.87 11.59 -4.29
CA GLY A 27 -3.59 12.31 -4.21
C GLY A 27 -2.83 12.07 -2.90
N ASP A 28 -3.51 11.61 -1.87
CA ASP A 28 -2.96 11.11 -0.61
C ASP A 28 -3.81 9.97 -0.04
N GLY A 29 -3.35 9.39 1.07
CA GLY A 29 -4.10 8.37 1.79
C GLY A 29 -3.38 7.85 3.02
N LEU A 30 -4.17 7.51 4.04
CA LEU A 30 -3.78 6.80 5.26
C LEU A 30 -4.15 5.33 5.14
N GLY A 31 -3.24 4.46 5.59
CA GLY A 31 -3.49 3.04 5.75
C GLY A 31 -3.10 2.54 7.13
N TYR A 32 -3.79 1.50 7.59
CA TYR A 32 -3.46 0.83 8.84
C TYR A 32 -3.81 -0.64 8.77
N GLY A 33 -3.15 -1.45 9.60
CA GLY A 33 -3.40 -2.87 9.56
C GLY A 33 -2.56 -3.73 10.48
N VAL A 34 -2.64 -5.02 10.22
CA VAL A 34 -1.96 -6.06 10.97
C VAL A 34 -1.06 -6.83 10.01
N GLY A 35 0.14 -7.15 10.49
CA GLY A 35 1.12 -7.91 9.73
C GLY A 35 1.67 -9.02 10.60
N VAL A 36 1.85 -10.19 10.00
CA VAL A 36 2.51 -11.34 10.62
C VAL A 36 3.73 -11.69 9.78
N ARG A 37 4.84 -11.96 10.47
CA ARG A 37 6.08 -12.42 9.87
C ARG A 37 6.48 -13.74 10.51
N ILE A 38 6.77 -14.73 9.69
CA ILE A 38 7.08 -16.09 10.11
C ILE A 38 8.39 -16.49 9.45
N GLN A 39 9.34 -16.97 10.25
CA GLN A 39 10.50 -17.67 9.70
C GLN A 39 10.10 -19.12 9.45
N SER A 40 10.07 -19.52 8.18
CA SER A 40 9.76 -20.90 7.77
C SER A 40 11.00 -21.59 7.20
N PRO A 41 11.00 -22.94 7.09
CA PRO A 41 12.06 -23.67 6.38
C PRO A 41 12.22 -23.26 4.90
N LEU A 42 11.18 -22.66 4.29
CA LEU A 42 11.19 -22.17 2.91
C LEU A 42 11.66 -20.71 2.79
N GLY A 43 12.06 -20.11 3.91
CA GLY A 43 12.47 -18.70 4.02
C GLY A 43 11.48 -17.84 4.81
N PRO A 44 11.76 -16.53 4.93
CA PRO A 44 10.85 -15.57 5.57
C PRO A 44 9.53 -15.48 4.82
N ILE A 45 8.42 -15.53 5.54
CA ILE A 45 7.06 -15.32 5.03
C ILE A 45 6.48 -14.08 5.70
N ARG A 46 5.90 -13.20 4.90
CA ARG A 46 5.17 -12.01 5.37
C ARG A 46 3.74 -12.03 4.84
N VAL A 47 2.80 -11.73 5.72
CA VAL A 47 1.39 -11.51 5.36
C VAL A 47 0.90 -10.28 6.08
N ASP A 48 0.36 -9.31 5.35
CA ASP A 48 -0.27 -8.11 5.89
C ASP A 48 -1.71 -7.99 5.39
N TYR A 49 -2.61 -7.62 6.30
CA TYR A 49 -3.96 -7.17 5.98
C TYR A 49 -4.08 -5.69 6.35
N GLY A 50 -4.37 -4.86 5.36
CA GLY A 50 -4.49 -3.42 5.50
C GLY A 50 -5.84 -2.89 5.07
N LEU A 51 -6.26 -1.81 5.71
CA LEU A 51 -7.42 -0.97 5.40
C LEU A 51 -6.90 0.43 5.07
N ASN A 52 -7.55 1.14 4.14
CA ASN A 52 -7.29 2.56 3.91
C ASN A 52 -8.47 3.44 4.33
N ASP A 53 -8.21 4.74 4.38
CA ASP A 53 -9.19 5.80 4.63
C ASP A 53 -10.23 6.00 3.50
N GLN A 54 -10.08 5.30 2.39
CA GLN A 54 -11.07 5.24 1.30
C GLN A 54 -12.05 4.07 1.45
N GLY A 55 -11.90 3.23 2.47
CA GLY A 55 -12.76 2.07 2.72
C GLY A 55 -12.36 0.79 1.98
N ASP A 56 -11.23 0.80 1.27
CA ASP A 56 -10.67 -0.38 0.63
C ASP A 56 -9.88 -1.23 1.63
N SER A 57 -9.80 -2.54 1.34
CA SER A 57 -8.91 -3.45 2.06
C SER A 57 -8.04 -4.26 1.10
N ARG A 58 -6.84 -4.64 1.54
CA ARG A 58 -5.91 -5.41 0.73
C ARG A 58 -5.08 -6.38 1.57
N ILE A 59 -4.82 -7.55 1.00
CA ILE A 59 -3.84 -8.51 1.52
C ILE A 59 -2.57 -8.39 0.69
N HIS A 60 -1.43 -8.24 1.37
CA HIS A 60 -0.10 -8.36 0.79
C HIS A 60 0.59 -9.58 1.37
N PHE A 61 1.23 -10.39 0.51
CA PHE A 61 2.03 -11.52 0.96
C PHE A 61 3.35 -11.60 0.20
N GLY A 62 4.36 -12.17 0.84
CA GLY A 62 5.68 -12.39 0.25
C GLY A 62 6.37 -13.60 0.87
N ILE A 63 7.17 -14.30 0.05
CA ILE A 63 7.98 -15.46 0.44
C ILE A 63 9.42 -15.21 -0.03
N GLY A 64 10.39 -15.47 0.83
CA GLY A 64 11.81 -15.34 0.55
C GLY A 64 12.40 -13.96 0.92
N GLU A 65 13.71 -13.82 0.74
CA GLU A 65 14.44 -12.56 0.94
C GLU A 65 14.18 -11.66 -0.29
N ARG A 66 13.59 -10.47 -0.09
CA ARG A 66 13.58 -9.41 -1.11
C ARG A 66 14.75 -8.47 -0.79
N PHE A 67 15.73 -8.41 -1.70
CA PHE A 67 16.83 -7.43 -1.67
C PHE A 67 16.31 -6.01 -1.92
#